data_AF-A0A4Q3HEN4-F1
#
_entry.id   AF-A0A4Q3HEN4-F1
#
_cell.length_a   1.000
_cell.length_b   1.000
_cell.length_c   1.000
_cell.angle_alpha   90.00
_cell.angle_beta   90.00
_cell.angle_gamma   90.00
#
_symmetry.space_group_name_H-M   'P 1'
#
loop_
_entity.id
_entity.type
_entity.pdbx_description
1 polymer ?
#
loop_
_entity_poly.entity_id
_entity_poly.type
_entity_poly.pdbx_seq_one_letter_code
_entity_poly.pdbx_strand_id
1 'polypeptide(L)'
;LEREAVANKLPLNTVIDVDSYGNIKELVEKGLGYSILPFNAISREVREGRLRSWRIAKPELKRDVHLVRATDRPMTNAVSAIEALCRQTLLALAETGQWSGATALGKSTS
;
A
#
# COMPACT_ATOMS: atom_id res chain seq x y z
N LEU A 1 -9.79 3.63 3.45
CA LEU A 1 -9.82 4.97 4.06
C LEU A 1 -11.26 5.42 4.22
N GLU A 2 -11.98 5.73 3.14
CA GLU A 2 -13.39 6.16 3.20
C GLU A 2 -14.29 5.20 3.98
N ARG A 3 -14.22 3.89 3.65
CA ARG A 3 -14.94 2.85 4.40
C ARG A 3 -14.69 2.91 5.91
N GLU A 4 -13.43 3.09 6.32
CA GLU A 4 -13.06 3.19 7.72
C GLU A 4 -13.53 4.50 8.36
N ALA A 5 -13.44 5.62 7.63
CA ALA A 5 -13.92 6.91 8.10
C ALA A 5 -15.45 6.88 8.34
N VAL A 6 -16.21 6.32 7.40
CA VAL A 6 -17.67 6.13 7.52
C VAL A 6 -18.01 5.22 8.69
N ALA A 7 -17.37 4.05 8.80
CA ALA A 7 -17.62 3.10 9.89
C ALA A 7 -17.35 3.71 11.28
N ASN A 8 -16.38 4.62 11.37
CA ASN A 8 -15.99 5.28 12.62
C ASN A 8 -16.60 6.68 12.80
N LYS A 9 -17.50 7.12 11.91
CA LYS A 9 -18.15 8.45 11.92
C LYS A 9 -17.15 9.62 11.97
N LEU A 10 -16.02 9.46 11.26
CA LEU A 10 -15.00 10.49 11.14
C LEU A 10 -15.19 11.28 9.84
N PRO A 11 -15.32 12.62 9.88
CA PRO A 11 -15.39 13.42 8.67
C PRO A 11 -14.03 13.47 7.96
N LEU A 12 -14.03 13.24 6.65
CA LEU A 12 -12.87 13.49 5.79
C LEU A 12 -13.01 14.88 5.17
N ASN A 13 -12.22 15.84 5.64
CA ASN A 13 -12.19 17.19 5.08
C ASN A 13 -11.09 17.31 4.03
N THR A 14 -11.28 16.63 2.89
CA THR A 14 -10.31 16.64 1.78
C THR A 14 -10.39 17.99 1.06
N VAL A 15 -9.35 18.81 1.20
CA VAL A 15 -9.27 20.16 0.60
C VAL A 15 -8.65 20.14 -0.80
N ILE A 16 -7.82 19.14 -1.09
CA ILE A 16 -7.11 18.97 -2.36
C ILE A 16 -7.22 17.51 -2.78
N ASP A 17 -7.73 17.27 -3.99
CA ASP A 17 -7.74 15.96 -4.62
C ASP A 17 -6.72 15.93 -5.77
N VAL A 18 -5.78 14.99 -5.69
CA VAL A 18 -4.65 14.84 -6.63
C VAL A 18 -4.39 13.35 -6.82
N ASP A 19 -4.25 12.91 -8.06
CA ASP A 19 -4.13 11.50 -8.44
C ASP A 19 -2.68 10.99 -8.56
N SER A 20 -1.70 11.89 -8.53
CA SER A 20 -0.27 11.54 -8.59
C SER A 20 0.40 11.61 -7.23
N TYR A 21 1.01 10.50 -6.79
CA TYR A 21 1.86 10.46 -5.60
C TYR A 21 3.00 11.48 -5.65
N GLY A 22 3.54 11.77 -6.84
CA GLY A 22 4.58 12.79 -7.01
C GLY A 22 4.08 14.17 -6.60
N ASN A 23 2.94 14.57 -7.14
CA ASN A 23 2.33 15.87 -6.87
C ASN A 23 1.90 15.99 -5.40
N ILE A 24 1.31 14.93 -4.83
CA ILE A 24 0.95 14.90 -3.40
C ILE A 24 2.19 15.16 -2.53
N LYS A 25 3.30 14.45 -2.80
CA LYS A 25 4.53 14.62 -2.03
C LYS A 25 5.08 16.04 -2.14
N GLU A 26 5.09 16.62 -3.34
CA GLU A 26 5.56 17.99 -3.55
C GLU A 26 4.74 19.02 -2.76
N LEU A 27 3.42 18.89 -2.74
CA LEU A 27 2.54 19.77 -1.96
C LEU A 27 2.82 19.66 -0.45
N VAL A 28 3.03 18.44 0.06
CA VAL A 28 3.37 18.20 1.46
C VAL A 28 4.76 18.75 1.79
N GLU A 29 5.76 18.55 0.94
CA GLU A 29 7.12 19.10 1.12
C GLU A 29 7.11 20.64 1.12
N LYS A 30 6.21 21.27 0.34
CA LYS A 30 5.98 22.73 0.33
C LYS A 30 5.16 23.23 1.53
N GLY A 31 4.69 22.36 2.41
CA GLY A 31 3.94 22.73 3.62
C GLY A 31 2.47 23.10 3.38
N LEU A 32 1.89 22.70 2.24
CA LEU A 32 0.49 23.01 1.90
C LEU A 32 -0.54 22.12 2.61
N GLY A 33 -0.09 21.12 3.37
CA GLY A 33 -0.95 20.26 4.16
C GLY A 33 -0.35 18.89 4.46
N TYR A 34 -1.21 17.95 4.83
CA TYR A 34 -0.87 16.55 5.09
C TYR A 34 -1.55 15.65 4.08
N SER A 35 -1.03 14.44 3.92
CA SER A 35 -1.66 13.40 3.11
C SER A 35 -1.59 12.04 3.79
N ILE A 36 -2.51 11.15 3.41
CA ILE A 36 -2.52 9.75 3.82
C ILE A 36 -2.03 8.93 2.62
N LEU A 37 -0.81 8.42 2.72
CA LEU A 37 -0.19 7.58 1.69
C LEU A 37 0.32 6.26 2.28
N PRO A 38 0.38 5.18 1.48
CA PRO A 38 1.15 3.99 1.84
C PRO A 38 2.61 4.34 2.14
N PHE A 39 3.18 3.77 3.20
CA PHE A 39 4.54 4.12 3.64
C PHE A 39 5.61 3.88 2.55
N ASN A 40 5.45 2.83 1.75
CA ASN A 40 6.37 2.54 0.64
C ASN A 40 6.49 3.71 -0.36
N ALA A 41 5.43 4.49 -0.59
CA ALA A 41 5.40 5.63 -1.50
C ALA A 41 6.22 6.84 -1.02
N ILE A 42 6.47 6.94 0.29
CA ILE A 42 7.20 8.05 0.94
C ILE A 42 8.51 7.60 1.62
N SER A 43 8.82 6.31 1.58
CA SER A 43 9.92 5.71 2.36
C SER A 43 11.28 6.33 2.07
N ARG A 44 11.51 6.76 0.82
CA ARG A 44 12.73 7.47 0.42
C ARG A 44 12.79 8.86 1.03
N GLU A 45 11.74 9.66 0.85
CA GLU A 45 11.67 11.02 1.36
C GLU A 45 11.76 11.08 2.89
N VAL A 46 11.20 10.08 3.58
CA VAL A 46 11.35 9.94 5.05
C VAL A 46 12.79 9.62 5.44
N ARG A 47 13.46 8.70 4.73
CA ARG A 47 14.88 8.37 4.98
C ARG A 47 15.80 9.56 4.72
N GLU A 48 15.47 10.38 3.73
CA GLU A 48 16.18 11.62 3.40
C GLU A 48 15.84 12.79 4.35
N GLY A 49 14.92 12.60 5.29
CA GLY A 49 14.49 13.64 6.23
C GLY A 49 13.62 14.74 5.62
N ARG A 50 13.18 14.59 4.37
CA ARG A 50 12.31 15.55 3.66
C ARG A 50 10.86 15.46 4.12
N LEU A 51 10.42 14.26 4.51
CA LEU A 51 9.07 14.02 5.04
C LEU A 51 9.11 13.39 6.43
N ARG A 52 8.07 13.66 7.21
CA ARG A 52 7.76 12.95 8.46
C ARG A 52 6.49 12.11 8.26
N SER A 53 6.44 10.94 8.91
CA SER A 53 5.31 10.02 8.79
C SER A 53 4.82 9.55 10.15
N TRP A 54 3.51 9.36 10.27
CA TRP A 54 2.86 8.78 11.45
C TRP A 54 1.94 7.64 11.02
N ARG A 55 1.90 6.56 11.82
CA ARG A 55 0.98 5.44 11.58
C ARG A 55 -0.37 5.76 12.20
N ILE A 56 -1.44 5.61 11.44
CA ILE A 56 -2.81 5.68 11.97
C ILE A 56 -3.07 4.41 12.78
N ALA A 57 -3.19 4.54 14.09
CA ALA A 57 -3.41 3.41 15.00
C ALA A 57 -4.89 3.03 15.11
N LYS A 58 -5.79 4.03 15.06
CA LYS A 58 -7.24 3.85 15.13
C LYS A 58 -7.94 4.84 14.20
N PRO A 59 -8.80 4.38 13.27
CA PRO A 59 -8.99 2.98 12.88
C PRO A 59 -7.72 2.40 12.23
N GLU A 60 -7.49 1.11 12.40
CA GLU A 60 -6.38 0.45 11.71
C GLU A 60 -6.72 0.36 10.20
N LEU A 61 -5.86 0.94 9.35
CA LEU A 61 -6.06 0.88 7.91
C LEU A 61 -5.37 -0.36 7.33
N LYS A 62 -6.16 -1.33 6.86
CA LYS A 62 -5.66 -2.54 6.17
C LYS A 62 -5.97 -2.51 4.67
N ARG A 63 -5.08 -3.11 3.88
CA ARG A 63 -5.24 -3.33 2.45
C ARG A 63 -4.71 -4.71 2.11
N ASP A 64 -5.53 -5.48 1.40
CA ASP A 64 -5.13 -6.78 0.88
C ASP A 64 -4.52 -6.60 -0.52
N VAL A 65 -3.45 -7.35 -0.78
CA VAL A 65 -2.85 -7.43 -2.11
C VAL A 65 -3.01 -8.86 -2.62
N HIS A 66 -3.58 -8.98 -3.81
CA HIS A 66 -3.87 -10.27 -4.43
C HIS A 66 -3.01 -10.44 -5.68
N LEU A 67 -2.40 -11.62 -5.82
CA LEU A 67 -1.82 -12.07 -7.08
C LEU A 67 -2.93 -12.77 -7.87
N VAL A 68 -3.31 -12.18 -9.01
CA VAL A 68 -4.44 -12.64 -9.82
C VAL A 68 -3.94 -13.05 -11.19
N ARG A 69 -4.54 -14.12 -11.74
CA ARG A 69 -4.34 -14.55 -13.12
C ARG A 69 -5.68 -14.72 -13.82
N ALA A 70 -5.66 -14.63 -15.14
CA ALA A 70 -6.82 -14.93 -15.96
C ALA A 70 -7.18 -16.44 -15.84
N THR A 71 -8.47 -16.75 -15.65
CA THR A 71 -8.98 -18.12 -15.48
C THR A 71 -9.34 -18.78 -16.81
N ASP A 72 -9.56 -17.98 -17.85
CA ASP A 72 -9.96 -18.38 -19.21
C ASP A 72 -8.77 -18.77 -20.10
N ARG A 73 -7.53 -18.57 -19.64
CA ARG A 73 -6.31 -18.89 -20.39
C ARG A 73 -5.61 -20.12 -19.82
N PRO A 74 -5.09 -21.03 -20.66
CA PRO A 74 -4.27 -22.15 -20.20
C PRO A 74 -3.06 -21.66 -19.40
N MET A 75 -2.79 -22.33 -18.27
CA MET A 75 -1.58 -22.07 -17.50
C MET A 75 -0.38 -22.64 -18.25
N THR A 76 0.41 -21.77 -18.86
CA THR A 76 1.67 -22.16 -19.49
C THR A 76 2.77 -22.28 -18.45
N ASN A 77 3.84 -23.00 -18.79
CA ASN A 77 5.04 -23.09 -17.93
C ASN A 77 5.61 -21.70 -17.59
N ALA A 78 5.59 -20.77 -18.56
CA ALA A 78 6.06 -19.40 -18.34
C ALA A 78 5.19 -18.65 -17.31
N VAL A 79 3.85 -18.76 -17.42
CA VAL A 79 2.93 -18.14 -16.46
C VAL A 79 3.13 -18.73 -15.07
N SER A 80 3.25 -20.05 -14.96
CA SER A 80 3.49 -20.72 -13.67
C SER A 80 4.83 -20.30 -13.04
N ALA A 81 5.88 -20.15 -13.84
CA ALA A 81 7.19 -19.73 -13.35
C ALA A 81 7.15 -18.27 -12.84
N ILE A 82 6.49 -17.37 -13.56
CA ILE A 82 6.32 -15.97 -13.14
C ILE A 82 5.45 -15.90 -11.88
N GLU A 83 4.35 -16.64 -11.81
CA GLU A 83 3.49 -16.68 -10.63
C GLU A 83 4.27 -17.13 -9.38
N ALA A 84 5.06 -18.20 -9.51
CA ALA A 84 5.90 -18.70 -8.43
C ALA A 84 6.94 -17.66 -8.00
N LEU A 85 7.63 -17.02 -8.95
CA LEU A 85 8.63 -15.98 -8.67
C LEU A 85 8.01 -14.75 -8.00
N CYS A 86 6.86 -14.28 -8.49
CA CYS A 86 6.12 -13.16 -7.89
C CYS A 86 5.72 -13.50 -6.46
N ARG A 87 5.13 -14.68 -6.22
CA ARG A 87 4.75 -15.13 -4.87
C ARG A 87 5.97 -15.19 -3.94
N GLN A 88 7.06 -15.79 -4.38
CA GLN A 88 8.29 -15.88 -3.59
C GLN A 88 8.83 -14.49 -3.24
N THR A 89 8.89 -13.59 -4.22
CA THR A 89 9.39 -12.22 -4.03
C THR A 89 8.52 -11.45 -3.04
N LEU A 90 7.20 -11.50 -3.18
CA LEU A 90 6.27 -10.80 -2.29
C LEU A 90 6.36 -11.32 -0.84
N LEU A 91 6.47 -12.65 -0.66
CA LEU A 91 6.66 -13.25 0.66
C LEU A 91 8.00 -12.84 1.28
N ALA A 92 9.09 -12.91 0.52
CA ALA A 92 10.41 -12.48 0.99
C ALA A 92 10.44 -11.00 1.38
N LEU A 93 9.79 -10.12 0.61
CA LEU A 93 9.69 -8.70 0.93
C LEU A 93 8.91 -8.45 2.23
N ALA A 94 7.86 -9.23 2.49
CA ALA A 94 7.09 -9.15 3.74
C ALA A 94 7.89 -9.71 4.93
N GLU A 95 8.54 -10.86 4.78
CA GLU A 95 9.35 -11.51 5.82
C GLU A 95 10.58 -10.67 6.22
N THR A 96 11.25 -10.06 5.24
CA THR A 96 12.43 -9.21 5.48
C THR A 96 12.07 -7.80 5.96
N GLY A 97 10.78 -7.43 5.96
CA GLY A 97 10.31 -6.10 6.32
C GLY A 97 10.62 -5.01 5.28
N GLN A 98 11.20 -5.37 4.12
CA GLN A 98 11.42 -4.44 3.01
C GLN A 98 10.10 -3.90 2.45
N TRP A 99 9.02 -4.69 2.55
CA TRP A 99 7.66 -4.20 2.42
C TRP A 99 7.09 -3.86 3.79
N SER A 100 7.25 -2.59 4.18
CA SER A 100 6.87 -2.12 5.51
C SER A 100 5.38 -2.32 5.80
N GLY A 101 5.09 -3.02 6.90
CA GLY A 101 3.73 -3.28 7.37
C GLY A 101 2.97 -4.36 6.59
N ALA A 102 3.60 -5.02 5.61
CA ALA A 102 3.01 -6.18 4.96
C ALA A 102 3.13 -7.42 5.85
N THR A 103 2.12 -8.28 5.77
CA THR A 103 2.14 -9.59 6.42
C THR A 103 1.49 -10.58 5.47
N ALA A 104 2.08 -11.76 5.34
CA ALA A 104 1.48 -12.82 4.54
C ALA A 104 0.13 -13.20 5.14
N LEU A 105 -0.93 -13.11 4.34
CA LEU A 105 -2.22 -13.64 4.72
C LEU A 105 -2.13 -15.18 4.67
N GLY A 106 -2.56 -15.85 5.73
CA GLY A 106 -2.73 -17.30 5.71
C GLY A 106 -3.67 -17.68 4.56
N LYS A 107 -3.51 -18.89 3.98
CA LYS A 107 -4.40 -19.35 2.91
C LYS A 107 -5.84 -19.28 3.40
N SER A 108 -6.64 -18.40 2.80
CA SER A 108 -8.10 -18.44 2.92
C SER A 108 -8.52 -19.82 2.46
N THR A 109 -8.98 -20.67 3.39
CA THR A 109 -9.58 -21.94 3.04
C THR A 109 -10.97 -21.59 2.51
N SER A 110 -11.09 -21.45 1.19
CA SER A 110 -12.37 -21.45 0.49
C SER A 110 -12.70 -22.86 0.06
#